data_AF-A0A7W0C641-F1
#
_entry.id   AF-A0A7W0C641-F1
#
_cell.length_a   1.000
_cell.length_b   1.000
_cell.length_c   1.000
_cell.angle_alpha   90.00
_cell.angle_beta   90.00
_cell.angle_gamma   90.00
#
_symmetry.space_group_name_H-M   'P 1'
#
loop_
_entity.id
_entity.type
_entity.pdbx_description
1 polymer ?
#
loop_
_entity_poly.entity_id
_entity_poly.type
_entity_poly.pdbx_seq_one_letter_code
_entity_poly.pdbx_strand_id
1 'polypeptide(L)' 'MLQYRILGTALIALVAAALCMPAPVPAQENASRPRAVVENAVHDWGAVYAGEKIIHSFVIANQGDAPLEIGSVRTG' A
#
# COMPACT_ATOMS: atom_id res chain seq x y z
N MET A 1 -47.34 -6.59 -37.20
CA MET A 1 -46.84 -5.42 -36.43
C MET A 1 -46.71 -5.65 -34.92
N LEU A 2 -47.46 -6.57 -34.29
CA LEU A 2 -47.40 -6.78 -32.82
C LEU A 2 -46.14 -7.52 -32.33
N GLN A 3 -45.60 -8.45 -33.14
CA GLN A 3 -44.49 -9.32 -32.73
C GLN A 3 -43.11 -8.61 -32.67
N TYR A 4 -42.88 -7.62 -33.54
CA TYR A 4 -41.65 -6.82 -33.56
C TYR A 4 -41.57 -5.85 -32.35
N ARG A 5 -42.72 -5.46 -31.79
CA ARG A 5 -42.80 -4.60 -30.60
C ARG A 5 -42.40 -5.35 -29.33
N ILE A 6 -42.83 -6.62 -29.21
CA ILE A 6 -42.51 -7.49 -28.07
C ILE A 6 -41.02 -7.87 -28.07
N LEU A 7 -40.46 -8.13 -29.25
CA LEU A 7 -39.04 -8.40 -29.43
C LEU A 7 -38.17 -7.18 -29.09
N GLY A 8 -38.61 -5.97 -29.46
CA GLY A 8 -37.92 -4.72 -29.15
C GLY A 8 -37.92 -4.40 -27.65
N THR A 9 -39.04 -4.60 -26.96
CA THR A 9 -39.12 -4.39 -25.49
C THR A 9 -38.30 -5.41 -24.70
N ALA A 10 -38.25 -6.67 -25.16
CA ALA A 10 -37.42 -7.70 -24.54
C ALA A 10 -35.92 -7.39 -24.66
N LEU A 11 -35.48 -6.87 -25.81
CA LEU A 11 -34.09 -6.46 -26.03
C LEU A 11 -33.71 -5.25 -25.16
N ILE A 12 -34.59 -4.25 -25.04
CA ILE A 12 -34.36 -3.08 -24.18
C ILE A 12 -34.30 -3.48 -22.70
N ALA A 13 -35.18 -4.39 -22.26
CA ALA A 13 -35.16 -4.91 -20.90
C ALA A 13 -33.88 -5.69 -20.59
N LEU A 14 -33.37 -6.48 -21.55
CA LEU A 14 -32.12 -7.23 -21.41
C LEU A 14 -30.90 -6.29 -21.30
N VAL A 15 -30.85 -5.23 -22.11
CA VAL A 15 -29.77 -4.24 -22.07
C VAL A 15 -29.81 -3.43 -20.78
N ALA A 16 -31.00 -3.04 -20.30
CA ALA A 16 -31.17 -2.34 -19.03
C ALA A 16 -30.73 -3.20 -17.83
N ALA A 17 -31.02 -4.51 -17.85
CA ALA A 17 -30.59 -5.43 -16.80
C ALA A 17 -29.06 -5.61 -16.76
N ALA A 18 -28.39 -5.63 -17.92
CA ALA A 18 -26.94 -5.76 -18.01
C ALA A 18 -26.20 -4.50 -17.51
N LEU A 19 -26.78 -3.31 -17.69
CA LEU A 19 -26.23 -2.04 -17.20
C LEU A 19 -26.40 -1.84 -15.69
N CYS A 20 -27.24 -2.63 -15.04
CA CYS A 20 -27.55 -2.50 -13.61
C CYS A 20 -26.66 -3.39 -12.72
N MET A 21 -25.68 -4.09 -13.30
CA MET A 21 -24.72 -4.88 -12.51
C MET A 21 -23.67 -3.97 -11.88
N PRO A 22 -23.46 -4.03 -10.56
CA PRO A 22 -22.37 -3.29 -9.93
C PRO A 22 -21.04 -3.87 -10.45
N ALA A 23 -20.17 -3.01 -10.97
CA ALA A 23 -18.83 -3.40 -11.37
C ALA A 23 -18.08 -3.99 -10.16
N PRO A 24 -17.24 -5.02 -10.34
CA PRO A 24 -16.40 -5.53 -9.26
C PRO A 24 -15.45 -4.40 -8.83
N VAL A 25 -15.68 -3.90 -7.61
CA VAL A 25 -14.78 -2.93 -6.99
C VAL A 25 -13.53 -3.70 -6.60
N PRO A 26 -12.32 -3.28 -7.02
CA PRO A 26 -11.10 -3.94 -6.57
C PRO A 26 -11.06 -3.88 -5.04
N ALA A 27 -10.87 -5.03 -4.39
CA ALA A 27 -10.65 -5.08 -2.96
C ALA A 27 -9.34 -4.34 -2.66
N GLN A 28 -9.44 -3.11 -2.17
CA GLN A 28 -8.27 -2.35 -1.76
C GLN A 28 -7.78 -2.97 -0.44
N GLU A 29 -6.64 -3.65 -0.51
CA GLU A 29 -5.96 -4.22 0.64
C GLU A 29 -5.31 -3.09 1.46
N ASN A 30 -6.12 -2.29 2.15
CA ASN A 30 -5.68 -1.44 3.25
C ASN A 30 -5.52 -2.30 4.50
N ALA A 31 -4.72 -3.37 4.41
CA ALA A 31 -4.27 -4.05 5.61
C ALA A 31 -3.29 -3.13 6.33
N SER A 32 -3.52 -2.86 7.62
CA SER A 32 -2.60 -2.06 8.41
C SER A 32 -1.23 -2.71 8.46
N ARG A 33 -0.18 -1.94 8.17
CA ARG A 33 1.20 -2.41 8.02
C ARG A 33 2.16 -1.49 8.79
N PRO A 34 3.13 -2.06 9.53
CA PRO A 34 4.15 -1.24 10.17
C PRO A 34 5.10 -0.66 9.11
N ARG A 35 5.63 0.53 9.34
CA ARG A 35 6.57 1.17 8.41
C ARG A 35 7.70 1.85 9.17
N ALA A 36 8.87 1.21 9.20
CA ALA A 36 10.08 1.77 9.78
C ALA A 36 10.71 2.80 8.83
N VAL A 37 10.99 3.99 9.35
CA VAL A 37 11.64 5.09 8.61
C VAL A 37 12.81 5.63 9.40
N VAL A 38 13.95 5.80 8.73
CA VAL A 38 15.13 6.50 9.24
C VAL A 38 15.39 7.68 8.31
N GLU A 39 15.42 8.89 8.85
CA GLU A 39 15.57 10.11 8.05
C GLU A 39 16.93 10.18 7.35
N ASN A 40 18.00 9.79 8.04
CA ASN A 40 19.36 9.72 7.51
C ASN A 40 19.90 8.30 7.67
N ALA A 41 19.57 7.42 6.73
CA ALA A 41 19.97 6.01 6.78
C ALA A 41 21.50 5.80 6.57
N VAL A 42 22.20 6.83 6.12
CA VAL A 42 23.65 6.81 5.88
C VAL A 42 24.29 7.95 6.66
N HIS A 43 25.35 7.62 7.40
CA HIS A 43 26.18 8.59 8.10
C HIS A 43 27.63 8.46 7.61
N ASP A 44 28.21 9.58 7.18
CA ASP A 44 29.63 9.67 6.82
C ASP A 44 30.41 10.18 8.02
N TRP A 45 31.39 9.40 8.44
CA TRP A 45 32.26 9.71 9.57
C TRP A 45 33.45 10.60 9.19
N GLY A 46 33.72 10.76 7.89
CA GLY A 46 34.87 11.50 7.40
C GLY A 46 36.21 10.90 7.82
N ALA A 47 37.18 11.77 8.13
CA ALA A 47 38.50 11.35 8.61
C ALA A 47 38.44 10.98 10.09
N VAL A 48 38.67 9.71 10.39
CA VAL A 48 38.68 9.16 11.76
C VAL A 48 40.09 8.74 12.14
N TYR A 49 40.56 9.16 13.31
CA TYR A 49 41.88 8.74 13.79
C TYR A 49 41.84 7.35 14.41
N ALA A 50 42.94 6.61 14.25
CA ALA A 50 43.06 5.28 14.83
C ALA A 50 42.98 5.35 16.37
N GLY A 51 42.08 4.55 16.94
CA GLY A 51 41.83 4.51 18.39
C GLY A 51 40.73 5.45 18.87
N GLU A 52 40.15 6.27 17.98
CA GLU A 52 39.03 7.14 18.32
C GLU A 52 37.72 6.34 18.40
N LYS A 53 36.96 6.52 19.49
CA LYS A 53 35.64 5.91 19.66
C LYS A 53 34.58 6.93 19.25
N ILE A 54 33.97 6.72 18.09
CA ILE A 54 32.91 7.60 17.59
C ILE A 54 31.54 6.93 17.78
N ILE A 55 30.56 7.73 18.16
CA ILE A 55 29.17 7.30 18.41
C ILE A 55 28.24 8.15 17.54
N HIS A 56 27.31 7.50 16.85
CA HIS A 56 26.25 8.14 16.09
C HIS A 56 24.93 7.54 16.53
N SER A 57 24.01 8.42 16.89
CA SER A 57 22.67 8.06 17.31
C SER A 57 21.71 8.37 16.17
N PHE A 58 20.84 7.42 15.85
CA PHE A 58 19.76 7.60 14.89
C PHE A 58 18.43 7.18 15.50
N VAL A 59 17.35 7.66 14.91
CA VAL A 59 15.98 7.39 15.33
C VAL A 59 15.28 6.58 14.24
N ILE A 60 14.60 5.51 14.65
CA ILE A 60 13.67 4.77 13.78
C ILE A 60 12.26 5.20 14.18
N ALA A 61 11.52 5.79 13.24
CA ALA A 61 10.13 6.15 13.43
C ALA A 61 9.22 5.09 12.79
N ASN A 62 8.20 4.63 13.52
CA ASN A 62 7.10 3.88 12.92
C ASN A 62 6.09 4.85 12.32
N GLN A 63 6.07 4.97 11.00
CA GLN A 63 5.12 5.77 10.22
C GLN A 63 4.01 4.91 9.60
N GLY A 64 3.87 3.66 10.05
CA GLY A 64 2.81 2.75 9.64
C GLY A 64 1.61 2.85 10.57
N ASP A 65 0.57 2.11 10.23
CA ASP A 65 -0.69 2.04 10.98
C ASP A 65 -0.83 0.72 11.77
N ALA A 66 0.26 -0.03 11.91
CA ALA A 66 0.37 -1.20 12.78
C ALA A 66 1.63 -1.14 13.68
N PRO A 67 1.66 -1.88 14.80
CA PRO A 67 2.82 -1.95 15.69
C PRO A 67 4.09 -2.41 14.96
N LEU A 68 5.21 -1.71 15.18
CA LEU A 68 6.52 -2.07 14.66
C LEU A 68 7.33 -2.83 15.71
N GLU A 69 7.65 -4.09 15.43
CA GLU A 69 8.54 -4.92 16.26
C GLU A 69 9.93 -5.03 15.62
N ILE A 70 10.97 -4.74 16.39
CA ILE A 70 12.37 -4.88 15.93
C ILE A 70 12.92 -6.20 16.45
N GLY A 71 13.05 -7.19 15.56
CA GLY A 71 13.47 -8.55 15.96
C GLY A 71 14.99 -8.73 16.14
N SER A 72 15.83 -8.10 15.32
CA SER A 72 17.28 -8.22 15.43
C SER A 72 18.01 -7.02 14.84
N VAL A 73 19.18 -6.70 15.39
CA VAL A 73 20.09 -5.65 14.89
C VAL A 73 21.44 -6.30 14.60
N ARG A 74 22.01 -6.01 13.43
CA ARG A 74 23.32 -6.53 13.00
C ARG A 74 24.19 -5.39 12.49
N THR A 75 25.48 -5.47 12.78
CA THR A 75 26.52 -4.67 12.12
C THR A 75 26.97 -5.39 10.85
N GLY A 76 27.14 -4.63 9.76
CA GLY A 76 27.73 -5.11 8.51
C GLY A 76 29.24 -5.18 8.58
#